data_AF-A0A2M6Y604-F1
#
_entry.id   AF-A0A2M6Y604-F1
#
_cell.length_a   1.000
_cell.length_b   1.000
_cell.length_c   1.000
_cell.angle_alpha   90.00
_cell.angle_beta   90.00
_cell.angle_gamma   90.00
#
_symmetry.space_group_name_H-M   'P 1'
#
loop_
_entity.id
_entity.type
_entity.pdbx_description
1 polymer ?
#
loop_
_entity_poly.entity_id
_entity_poly.type
_entity_poly.pdbx_seq_one_letter_code
_entity_poly.pdbx_strand_id
1 'polypeptide(L)'
;MKKILLPAVLTACFLAATAAAGKPKYELLPEELRLLSKKGIDGIYAVDLAEAEKNFNLALKKYPEHPFPHFGIAMAKWAHLEYLEDESDPKLEKEYSELTDKAVSVGLKWIKKHPGDANAYLAVGG
;
A
#
# COMPACT_ATOMS: atom_id res chain seq x y z
N MET A 1 -1.59 59.64 5.76
CA MET A 1 -0.58 58.69 5.25
C MET A 1 -0.55 57.46 6.15
N LYS A 2 -1.43 56.48 5.92
CA LYS A 2 -1.45 55.19 6.65
C LYS A 2 -2.23 54.23 5.74
N LYS A 3 -1.55 53.23 5.16
CA LYS A 3 -2.10 51.99 4.55
C LYS A 3 -1.06 51.35 3.61
N ILE A 4 0.12 50.96 4.11
CA ILE A 4 1.07 50.13 3.33
C ILE A 4 1.63 48.95 4.17
N LEU A 5 1.10 48.67 5.37
CA LEU A 5 1.62 47.60 6.22
C LEU A 5 0.89 46.24 6.08
N LEU A 6 -0.19 46.15 5.29
CA LEU A 6 -0.96 44.90 5.16
C LEU A 6 -0.38 43.82 4.21
N PRO A 7 0.32 44.12 3.09
CA PRO A 7 0.68 43.06 2.15
C PRO A 7 1.89 42.22 2.62
N ALA A 8 2.76 42.77 3.47
CA ALA A 8 3.98 42.10 3.92
C ALA A 8 3.71 40.94 4.90
N VAL A 9 2.63 41.00 5.68
CA VAL A 9 2.28 39.95 6.66
C VAL A 9 1.67 38.73 5.97
N LEU A 10 0.91 38.90 4.89
CA LEU A 10 0.35 37.77 4.15
C LEU A 10 1.43 36.95 3.42
N THR A 11 2.49 37.57 2.92
CA THR A 11 3.57 36.86 2.22
C THR A 11 4.42 35.99 3.16
N ALA A 12 4.59 36.40 4.43
CA ALA A 12 5.33 35.63 5.42
C ALA A 12 4.59 34.36 5.89
N CYS A 13 3.25 34.37 5.93
CA CYS A 13 2.45 33.20 6.31
C CYS A 13 2.44 32.09 5.25
N PHE A 14 2.59 32.41 3.96
CA PHE A 14 2.64 31.41 2.89
C PHE A 14 3.98 30.67 2.81
N LEU A 15 5.09 31.29 3.22
CA LEU A 15 6.42 30.67 3.20
C LEU A 15 6.68 29.73 4.39
N ALA A 16 6.01 29.94 5.53
CA ALA A 16 6.14 29.06 6.69
C ALA A 16 5.39 27.71 6.50
N ALA A 17 4.33 27.69 5.69
CA ALA A 17 3.51 26.49 5.47
C ALA A 17 4.23 25.42 4.62
N THR A 18 5.15 25.80 3.74
CA THR A 18 5.89 24.84 2.89
C THR A 18 7.07 24.20 3.61
N ALA A 19 7.60 24.82 4.66
CA ALA A 19 8.73 24.29 5.44
C ALA A 19 8.33 23.21 6.47
N ALA A 20 7.04 23.11 6.82
CA ALA A 20 6.52 22.13 7.76
C ALA A 20 6.21 20.75 7.13
N ALA A 21 6.18 20.66 5.79
CA ALA A 21 6.09 19.38 5.10
C ALA A 21 7.47 18.72 5.12
N GLY A 22 7.74 17.92 6.17
CA GLY A 22 8.93 17.07 6.22
C GLY A 22 9.05 16.29 4.91
N LYS A 23 10.27 16.20 4.36
CA LYS A 23 10.52 15.44 3.12
C LYS A 23 9.95 14.03 3.31
N PRO A 24 9.16 13.50 2.36
CA PRO A 24 8.63 12.14 2.47
C PRO A 24 9.81 11.21 2.73
N LYS A 25 9.80 10.58 3.90
CA LYS A 25 10.86 9.68 4.31
C LYS A 25 10.54 8.37 3.63
N TYR A 26 11.29 8.06 2.58
CA TYR A 26 11.19 6.77 1.94
C TYR A 26 11.55 5.69 2.95
N GLU A 27 10.54 4.97 3.43
CA GLU A 27 10.72 3.80 4.29
C GLU A 27 10.99 2.60 3.38
N LEU A 28 12.20 2.06 3.49
CA LEU A 28 12.56 0.83 2.81
C LEU A 28 11.71 -0.30 3.39
N LEU A 29 11.17 -1.13 2.50
CA LEU A 29 10.50 -2.35 2.91
C LEU A 29 11.50 -3.22 3.68
N PRO A 30 11.15 -3.69 4.90
CA PRO A 30 12.02 -4.59 5.67
C PRO A 30 12.51 -5.75 4.80
N GLU A 31 13.80 -6.11 4.89
CA GLU A 31 14.39 -7.06 3.95
C GLU A 31 13.65 -8.40 3.90
N GLU A 32 13.29 -8.93 5.06
CA GLU A 32 12.52 -10.19 5.14
C GLU A 32 11.14 -10.03 4.48
N LEU A 33 10.44 -8.92 4.71
CA LEU A 33 9.17 -8.62 4.04
C LEU A 33 9.37 -8.54 2.52
N ARG A 34 10.40 -7.83 2.06
CA ARG A 34 10.74 -7.71 0.64
C ARG A 34 11.01 -9.08 0.00
N LEU A 35 11.75 -9.95 0.67
CA LEU A 35 12.08 -11.29 0.15
C LEU A 35 10.84 -12.19 0.09
N LEU A 36 10.00 -12.18 1.13
CA LEU A 36 8.74 -12.92 1.12
C LEU A 36 7.80 -12.40 0.03
N SER A 37 7.63 -11.08 -0.07
CA SER A 37 6.80 -10.48 -1.10
C SER A 37 7.32 -10.75 -2.50
N LYS A 38 8.65 -10.75 -2.71
CA LYS A 38 9.23 -11.13 -4.01
C LYS A 38 8.83 -12.55 -4.40
N LYS A 39 8.96 -13.52 -3.49
CA LYS A 39 8.54 -14.91 -3.76
C LYS A 39 7.04 -15.00 -4.06
N GLY A 40 6.23 -14.22 -3.34
CA GLY A 40 4.80 -14.14 -3.59
C GLY A 40 4.47 -13.64 -5.00
N ILE A 41 5.13 -12.55 -5.40
CA ILE A 41 5.01 -11.94 -6.74
C ILE A 41 5.52 -12.91 -7.82
N ASP A 42 6.66 -13.55 -7.61
CA ASP A 42 7.20 -14.55 -8.53
C ASP A 42 6.21 -15.72 -8.72
N GLY A 43 5.53 -16.14 -7.64
CA GLY A 43 4.47 -17.15 -7.67
C GLY A 43 3.28 -16.71 -8.54
N ILE A 44 2.80 -15.48 -8.39
CA ILE A 44 1.74 -14.92 -9.25
C ILE A 44 2.16 -14.96 -10.72
N TYR A 45 3.36 -14.48 -11.06
CA TYR A 45 3.86 -14.48 -12.44
C TYR A 45 4.05 -15.89 -13.02
N ALA A 46 4.35 -16.87 -12.17
CA ALA A 46 4.46 -18.28 -12.55
C ALA A 46 3.12 -19.03 -12.53
N VAL A 47 2.02 -18.35 -12.13
CA VAL A 47 0.70 -18.96 -11.86
C VAL A 47 0.78 -20.09 -10.80
N ASP A 48 1.77 -20.03 -9.91
CA ASP A 48 1.87 -20.85 -8.71
C ASP A 48 1.22 -20.10 -7.53
N LEU A 49 -0.11 -20.11 -7.52
CA LEU A 49 -0.89 -19.38 -6.52
C LEU A 49 -0.72 -19.94 -5.11
N ALA A 50 -0.41 -21.24 -4.98
CA ALA A 50 -0.11 -21.84 -3.69
C ALA A 50 1.18 -21.26 -3.09
N GLU A 51 2.23 -21.10 -3.88
CA GLU A 51 3.46 -20.44 -3.43
C GLU A 51 3.23 -18.94 -3.18
N ALA A 52 2.38 -18.28 -3.99
CA ALA A 52 2.00 -16.88 -3.76
C ALA A 52 1.34 -16.70 -2.38
N GLU A 53 0.27 -17.44 -2.12
CA GLU A 53 -0.49 -17.40 -0.87
C GLU A 53 0.38 -17.75 0.33
N LYS A 54 1.21 -18.80 0.23
CA LYS A 54 2.12 -19.21 1.29
C LYS A 54 3.05 -18.07 1.70
N ASN A 55 3.69 -17.39 0.74
CA ASN A 55 4.65 -16.33 1.07
C ASN A 55 3.96 -15.07 1.59
N PHE A 56 2.83 -14.66 1.03
CA PHE A 56 2.11 -13.49 1.54
C PHE A 56 1.47 -13.73 2.91
N ASN A 57 0.98 -14.95 3.20
CA ASN A 57 0.50 -15.30 4.54
C ASN A 57 1.64 -15.33 5.57
N LEU A 58 2.83 -15.83 5.20
CA LEU A 58 4.01 -15.74 6.05
C LEU A 58 4.43 -14.29 6.31
N ALA A 59 4.38 -13.46 5.28
CA ALA A 59 4.64 -12.02 5.40
C ALA A 59 3.62 -11.35 6.33
N LEU A 60 2.33 -11.67 6.19
CA LEU A 60 1.26 -11.13 7.04
C LEU A 60 1.44 -11.55 8.49
N LYS A 61 1.80 -12.81 8.75
CA LYS A 61 2.06 -13.30 10.11
C LYS A 61 3.20 -12.54 10.80
N LYS A 62 4.24 -12.17 10.05
CA LYS A 62 5.41 -11.45 10.57
C LYS A 62 5.19 -9.94 10.65
N TYR A 63 4.43 -9.38 9.72
CA TYR A 63 4.20 -7.95 9.56
C TYR A 63 2.70 -7.64 9.48
N PRO A 64 1.89 -7.95 10.52
CA PRO A 64 0.43 -7.91 10.43
C PRO A 64 -0.13 -6.50 10.22
N GLU A 65 0.59 -5.46 10.65
CA GLU A 65 0.18 -4.06 10.49
C GLU A 65 0.68 -3.43 9.18
N HIS A 66 1.70 -4.02 8.54
CA HIS A 66 2.24 -3.47 7.30
C HIS A 66 1.22 -3.70 6.16
N PRO A 67 0.96 -2.74 5.26
CA PRO A 67 -0.07 -2.90 4.24
C PRO A 67 0.29 -3.86 3.11
N PHE A 68 1.58 -3.97 2.80
CA PHE A 68 2.07 -4.76 1.67
C PHE A 68 1.69 -6.25 1.67
N PRO A 69 1.74 -7.00 2.81
CA PRO A 69 1.18 -8.34 2.88
C PRO A 69 -0.30 -8.44 2.54
N HIS A 70 -1.14 -7.50 3.02
CA HIS A 70 -2.59 -7.50 2.72
C HIS A 70 -2.83 -7.29 1.22
N PHE A 71 -2.12 -6.35 0.62
CA PHE A 71 -2.13 -6.13 -0.83
C PHE A 71 -1.71 -7.39 -1.60
N GLY A 72 -0.61 -8.04 -1.19
CA GLY A 72 -0.14 -9.27 -1.84
C GLY A 72 -1.16 -10.42 -1.80
N ILE A 73 -1.90 -10.58 -0.69
CA ILE A 73 -2.98 -11.57 -0.59
C ILE A 73 -4.13 -11.22 -1.55
N ALA A 74 -4.53 -9.95 -1.63
CA ALA A 74 -5.53 -9.50 -2.58
C ALA A 74 -5.09 -9.80 -4.03
N MET A 75 -3.82 -9.54 -4.37
CA MET A 75 -3.27 -9.83 -5.71
C MET A 75 -3.19 -11.33 -6.03
N ALA A 76 -2.91 -12.18 -5.04
CA ALA A 76 -2.95 -13.63 -5.24
C ALA A 76 -4.39 -14.09 -5.53
N LYS A 77 -5.39 -13.52 -4.84
CA LYS A 77 -6.81 -13.80 -5.10
C LYS A 77 -7.27 -13.26 -6.44
N TRP A 78 -6.81 -12.07 -6.84
CA TRP A 78 -7.04 -11.53 -8.18
C TRP A 78 -6.46 -12.44 -9.26
N ALA A 79 -5.24 -12.94 -9.07
CA ALA A 79 -4.63 -13.88 -10.01
C ALA A 79 -5.42 -15.20 -10.09
N HIS A 80 -6.04 -15.65 -8.98
CA HIS A 80 -6.98 -16.78 -9.01
C HIS A 80 -8.19 -16.46 -9.88
N LEU A 81 -8.81 -15.30 -9.66
CA LEU A 81 -9.99 -14.85 -10.41
C LEU A 81 -9.72 -14.73 -11.93
N GLU A 82 -8.55 -14.21 -12.32
CA GLU A 82 -8.24 -13.86 -13.71
C GLU A 82 -7.45 -14.92 -14.48
N TYR A 83 -6.51 -15.64 -13.86
CA TYR A 83 -5.64 -16.58 -14.58
C TYR A 83 -6.19 -18.00 -14.58
N LEU A 84 -7.08 -18.34 -13.66
CA LEU A 84 -7.73 -19.65 -13.57
C LEU A 84 -9.21 -19.49 -13.90
N GLU A 85 -9.50 -19.03 -15.13
CA GLU A 85 -10.86 -18.73 -15.60
C GLU A 85 -11.84 -19.92 -15.42
N ASP A 86 -11.36 -21.15 -15.62
CA ASP A 86 -12.14 -22.38 -15.42
C ASP A 86 -12.55 -22.62 -13.95
N GLU A 87 -11.87 -21.96 -13.00
CA GLU A 87 -12.16 -21.99 -11.57
C GLU A 87 -12.95 -20.75 -11.11
N SER A 88 -13.29 -19.84 -12.02
CA SER A 88 -13.94 -18.56 -11.68
C SER A 88 -15.35 -18.78 -11.12
N ASP A 89 -15.54 -18.44 -9.83
CA ASP A 89 -16.81 -18.44 -9.10
C ASP A 89 -17.12 -16.99 -8.69
N PRO A 90 -18.39 -16.50 -8.78
CA PRO A 90 -18.80 -15.22 -8.20
C PRO A 90 -18.30 -14.96 -6.76
N LYS A 91 -18.03 -16.01 -5.98
CA LYS A 91 -17.39 -15.88 -4.66
C LYS A 91 -15.98 -15.32 -4.71
N LEU A 92 -15.18 -15.64 -5.73
CA LEU A 92 -13.83 -15.13 -5.89
C LEU A 92 -13.80 -13.61 -6.11
N GLU A 93 -14.76 -13.08 -6.88
CA GLU A 93 -14.92 -11.63 -7.06
C GLU A 93 -15.20 -10.95 -5.71
N LYS A 94 -16.14 -11.51 -4.93
CA LYS A 94 -16.48 -10.98 -3.60
C LYS A 94 -15.29 -11.06 -2.64
N GLU A 95 -14.59 -12.19 -2.60
CA GLU A 95 -13.39 -12.36 -1.77
C GLU A 95 -12.28 -11.39 -2.16
N TYR A 96 -12.01 -11.24 -3.45
CA TYR A 96 -11.03 -10.29 -3.97
C TYR A 96 -11.38 -8.84 -3.55
N SER A 97 -12.65 -8.45 -3.72
CA SER A 97 -13.12 -7.12 -3.34
C SER A 97 -12.94 -6.86 -1.84
N GLU A 98 -13.33 -7.80 -0.97
CA GLU A 98 -13.16 -7.69 0.48
C GLU A 98 -11.68 -7.62 0.92
N LEU A 99 -10.81 -8.40 0.26
CA LEU A 99 -9.36 -8.36 0.49
C LEU A 99 -8.75 -7.03 0.03
N THR A 100 -9.23 -6.48 -1.07
CA THR A 100 -8.78 -5.18 -1.59
C THR A 100 -9.20 -4.05 -0.66
N ASP A 101 -10.46 -4.02 -0.23
CA ASP A 101 -10.96 -3.07 0.77
C ASP A 101 -10.15 -3.15 2.07
N LYS A 102 -9.78 -4.36 2.47
CA LYS A 102 -8.91 -4.58 3.63
C LYS A 102 -7.52 -3.99 3.41
N ALA A 103 -6.88 -4.26 2.28
CA ALA A 103 -5.55 -3.73 1.95
C ALA A 103 -5.55 -2.20 1.93
N VAL A 104 -6.55 -1.58 1.28
CA VAL A 104 -6.75 -0.12 1.26
C VAL A 104 -6.95 0.43 2.66
N SER A 105 -7.82 -0.20 3.47
CA SER A 105 -8.07 0.24 4.85
C SER A 105 -6.80 0.21 5.71
N VAL A 106 -5.99 -0.85 5.60
CA VAL A 106 -4.72 -0.98 6.32
C VAL A 106 -3.70 0.05 5.80
N GLY A 107 -3.58 0.21 4.47
CA GLY A 107 -2.69 1.18 3.85
C GLY A 107 -3.00 2.62 4.25
N LEU A 108 -4.26 3.02 4.22
CA LEU A 108 -4.68 4.35 4.66
C LEU A 108 -4.41 4.59 6.16
N LYS A 109 -4.54 3.55 7.00
CA LYS A 109 -4.16 3.65 8.43
C LYS A 109 -2.65 3.75 8.61
N TRP A 110 -1.87 3.02 7.83
CA TRP A 110 -0.42 3.05 7.84
C TRP A 110 0.12 4.42 7.42
N ILE A 111 -0.35 4.96 6.28
CA ILE A 111 0.09 6.26 5.73
C ILE A 111 -0.12 7.42 6.72
N LYS A 112 -1.15 7.36 7.57
CA LYS A 112 -1.37 8.37 8.63
C LYS A 112 -0.20 8.42 9.64
N LYS A 113 0.45 7.29 9.90
CA LYS A 113 1.60 7.17 10.80
C LYS A 113 2.94 7.26 10.05
N HIS A 114 2.96 6.82 8.80
CA HIS A 114 4.14 6.73 7.92
C HIS A 114 3.91 7.54 6.63
N PRO A 115 3.78 8.88 6.73
CA PRO A 115 3.52 9.70 5.55
C PRO A 115 4.71 9.64 4.58
N GLY A 116 4.44 9.40 3.30
CA GLY A 116 5.49 9.29 2.29
C GLY A 116 6.01 7.86 2.03
N ASP A 117 5.47 6.84 2.71
CA ASP A 117 5.81 5.45 2.43
C ASP A 117 5.25 5.01 1.06
N ALA A 118 6.15 4.85 0.09
CA ALA A 118 5.82 4.44 -1.26
C ALA A 118 5.19 3.03 -1.34
N ASN A 119 5.59 2.10 -0.48
CA ASN A 119 5.03 0.75 -0.48
C ASN A 119 3.58 0.75 0.03
N ALA A 120 3.29 1.64 0.98
CA ALA A 120 1.93 1.82 1.47
C ALA A 120 1.02 2.47 0.41
N TYR A 121 1.54 3.44 -0.37
CA TYR A 121 0.80 3.99 -1.50
C TYR A 121 0.55 2.96 -2.60
N LEU A 122 1.55 2.13 -2.92
CA LEU A 122 1.38 1.02 -3.85
C LEU A 122 0.27 0.06 -3.37
N ALA A 123 0.25 -0.30 -2.09
CA ALA A 123 -0.79 -1.16 -1.53
C ALA A 123 -2.20 -0.54 -1.55
N VAL A 124 -2.34 0.78 -1.73
CA VAL A 124 -3.63 1.49 -1.76
C VAL A 124 -4.13 1.71 -3.18
N GLY A 125 -3.25 1.93 -4.16
CA GLY A 125 -3.65 2.32 -5.51
C GLY A 125 -3.11 1.45 -6.64
N GLY A 126 -2.32 0.42 -6.31
CA GLY A 126 -1.78 -0.55 -7.27
C GLY A 126 -2.78 -1.63 -7.66
#